data_AF-G5JN61-F1
#
_entry.id   AF-G5JN61-F1
#
_cell.length_a   1.000
_cell.length_b   1.000
_cell.length_c   1.000
_cell.angle_alpha   90.00
_cell.angle_beta   90.00
_cell.angle_gamma   90.00
#
_symmetry.space_group_name_H-M   'P 1'
#
loop_
_entity.id
_entity.type
_entity.pdbx_description
1 polymer ?
#
loop_
_entity_poly.entity_id
_entity_poly.type
_entity_poly.pdbx_seq_one_letter_code
_entity_poly.pdbx_strand_id
1 'polypeptide(L)'
;MSKKKKSDEFDLEEFLKKQERAAIKAIVSAASSAIKSKGTSLKSSLEKDAKALKTYTSTYKKNIADGLEGQAAQAASDFLTQLPKPTLENPIS
;
A
#
# COMPACT_ATOMS: atom_id res chain seq x y z
N MET A 1 18.24 18.60 56.44
CA MET A 1 17.91 17.65 55.34
C MET A 1 17.41 18.48 54.16
N SER A 2 18.15 18.70 53.06
CA SER A 2 17.62 19.59 52.01
C SER A 2 18.17 19.44 50.58
N LYS A 3 19.49 19.22 50.36
CA LYS A 3 20.05 19.26 48.99
C LYS A 3 20.07 17.90 48.26
N LYS A 4 20.51 16.82 48.92
CA LYS A 4 20.62 15.48 48.33
C LYS A 4 19.26 14.89 47.91
N LYS A 5 18.23 15.12 48.72
CA LYS A 5 16.86 14.68 48.40
C LYS A 5 16.28 15.35 47.14
N LYS A 6 16.64 16.62 46.89
CA LYS A 6 16.23 17.38 45.69
C LYS A 6 16.95 16.94 44.42
N SER A 7 18.23 16.57 44.50
CA SER A 7 18.96 16.05 43.33
C SER A 7 18.43 14.69 42.92
N ASP A 8 18.17 13.81 43.89
CA ASP A 8 17.65 12.46 43.64
C ASP A 8 16.24 12.51 43.01
N GLU A 9 15.42 13.49 43.41
CA GLU A 9 14.09 13.74 42.85
C GLU A 9 14.15 14.28 41.41
N PHE A 10 15.09 15.19 41.12
CA PHE A 10 15.35 15.70 39.77
C PHE A 10 15.84 14.58 38.82
N ASP A 11 16.77 13.75 39.29
CA ASP A 11 17.31 12.63 38.51
C ASP A 11 16.23 11.57 38.21
N LEU A 12 15.34 11.30 39.17
CA LEU A 12 14.20 10.42 38.97
C LEU A 12 13.21 11.00 37.94
N GLU A 13 12.90 12.29 38.04
CA GLU A 13 12.01 12.97 37.10
C GLU A 13 12.59 12.94 35.67
N GLU A 14 13.89 13.16 35.51
CA GLU A 14 14.54 13.08 34.20
C GLU A 14 14.56 11.66 33.64
N PHE A 15 14.77 10.65 34.48
CA PHE A 15 14.69 9.25 34.10
C PHE A 15 13.29 8.86 33.61
N LEU A 16 12.23 9.28 34.32
CA LEU A 16 10.84 9.05 33.92
C LEU A 16 10.54 9.73 32.58
N LYS A 17 10.98 10.98 32.38
CA LYS A 17 10.86 11.68 31.09
C LYS A 17 11.60 10.94 29.96
N LYS A 18 12.75 10.30 30.24
CA LYS A 18 13.47 9.48 29.24
C LYS A 18 12.67 8.23 28.86
N GLN A 19 12.07 7.53 29.84
CA GLN A 19 11.19 6.39 29.56
C GLN A 19 9.98 6.80 28.71
N GLU A 20 9.31 7.90 29.07
CA GLU A 20 8.12 8.36 28.34
C GLU A 20 8.45 8.70 26.89
N ARG A 21 9.56 9.42 26.64
CA ARG A 21 10.04 9.67 25.27
C ARG A 21 10.37 8.39 24.50
N ALA A 22 10.95 7.39 25.16
CA ALA A 22 11.23 6.11 24.54
C ALA A 22 9.94 5.37 24.18
N ALA A 23 8.95 5.37 25.07
CA ALA A 23 7.64 4.76 24.84
C ALA A 23 6.91 5.43 23.65
N ILE A 24 6.89 6.76 23.61
CA ILE A 24 6.30 7.52 22.48
C ILE A 24 6.98 7.16 21.17
N LYS A 25 8.32 7.14 21.13
CA LYS A 25 9.08 6.77 19.92
C LYS A 25 8.76 5.34 19.47
N ALA A 26 8.64 4.40 20.41
CA ALA A 26 8.28 3.02 20.11
C ALA A 26 6.88 2.92 19.48
N ILE A 27 5.90 3.63 20.05
CA ILE A 27 4.52 3.67 19.54
C ILE A 27 4.49 4.25 18.11
N VAL A 28 5.14 5.38 17.88
CA VAL A 28 5.19 6.02 16.55
C VAL A 28 5.88 5.12 15.53
N SER A 29 6.98 4.47 15.92
CA SER A 29 7.73 3.54 15.07
C SER A 29 6.89 2.32 14.69
N ALA A 30 6.16 1.74 15.65
CA ALA A 30 5.26 0.63 15.42
C ALA A 30 4.12 1.00 14.46
N ALA A 31 3.48 2.17 14.68
CA ALA A 31 2.43 2.67 13.79
C ALA A 31 2.95 2.92 12.37
N SER A 32 4.12 3.55 12.23
CA SER A 32 4.76 3.79 10.95
C SER A 32 5.08 2.49 10.21
N SER A 33 5.55 1.48 10.94
CA SER A 33 5.85 0.15 10.39
C SER A 33 4.58 -0.56 9.92
N ALA A 34 3.48 -0.45 10.67
CA ALA A 34 2.19 -1.00 10.29
C ALA A 34 1.64 -0.35 9.01
N ILE A 35 1.75 0.98 8.87
CA ILE A 35 1.35 1.71 7.67
C ILE A 35 2.16 1.24 6.45
N LYS A 36 3.50 1.16 6.58
CA LYS A 36 4.38 0.67 5.50
C LYS A 36 4.06 -0.76 5.08
N SER A 37 3.75 -1.63 6.04
CA SER A 37 3.33 -3.01 5.78
C SER A 37 2.03 -3.05 4.98
N LYS A 38 1.02 -2.27 5.40
CA LYS A 38 -0.24 -2.12 4.64
C LYS A 38 -0.01 -1.56 3.24
N GLY A 39 0.84 -0.54 3.10
CA GLY A 39 1.21 0.02 1.81
C GLY A 39 1.84 -1.01 0.88
N THR A 40 2.75 -1.83 1.38
CA THR A 40 3.39 -2.91 0.61
C THR A 40 2.38 -3.98 0.19
N SER A 41 1.52 -4.41 1.11
CA SER A 41 0.47 -5.39 0.83
C SER A 41 -0.51 -4.89 -0.23
N LEU A 42 -0.96 -3.64 -0.11
CA LEU A 42 -1.86 -3.02 -1.08
C LEU A 42 -1.21 -2.90 -2.46
N LYS A 43 0.06 -2.48 -2.52
CA LYS A 43 0.82 -2.45 -3.79
C LYS A 43 0.80 -3.82 -4.49
N SER A 44 1.06 -4.89 -3.75
CA SER A 44 1.04 -6.24 -4.31
C SER A 44 -0.36 -6.65 -4.81
N SER A 45 -1.42 -6.27 -4.10
CA SER A 45 -2.80 -6.51 -4.56
C SER A 45 -3.11 -5.75 -5.84
N LEU A 46 -2.80 -4.46 -5.89
CA LEU A 46 -3.02 -3.62 -7.07
C LEU A 46 -2.24 -4.12 -8.30
N GLU A 47 -1.02 -4.63 -8.11
CA GLU A 47 -0.27 -5.27 -9.21
C GLU A 47 -0.95 -6.55 -9.72
N LYS A 48 -1.54 -7.36 -8.83
CA LYS A 48 -2.33 -8.54 -9.21
C LYS A 48 -3.60 -8.15 -9.95
N ASP A 49 -4.33 -7.15 -9.46
CA ASP A 49 -5.56 -6.66 -10.07
C ASP A 49 -5.28 -6.06 -11.46
N ALA A 50 -4.21 -5.29 -11.61
CA ALA A 50 -3.76 -4.77 -12.90
C ALA A 50 -3.45 -5.90 -13.90
N LYS A 51 -2.81 -6.99 -13.45
CA LYS A 51 -2.55 -8.17 -14.29
C LYS A 51 -3.85 -8.91 -14.63
N ALA A 52 -4.77 -9.02 -13.70
CA ALA A 52 -6.08 -9.63 -13.91
C ALA A 52 -6.88 -8.85 -14.97
N LEU A 53 -6.91 -7.52 -14.89
CA LEU A 53 -7.56 -6.66 -15.88
C LEU A 53 -6.94 -6.81 -17.27
N LYS A 54 -5.61 -6.86 -17.38
CA LYS A 54 -4.93 -7.13 -18.67
C LYS A 54 -5.25 -8.53 -19.21
N THR A 55 -5.47 -9.50 -18.35
CA THR A 55 -5.85 -10.86 -18.76
C THR A 55 -7.32 -10.91 -19.19
N TYR A 56 -8.18 -10.17 -18.51
CA TYR A 56 -9.61 -10.09 -18.80
C TYR A 56 -9.88 -9.59 -20.22
N THR A 57 -9.11 -8.63 -20.75
CA THR A 57 -9.28 -8.15 -22.13
C THR A 57 -9.09 -9.28 -23.16
N SER A 58 -8.16 -10.21 -22.90
CA SER A 58 -7.96 -11.40 -23.76
C SER A 58 -9.13 -12.39 -23.67
N THR A 59 -9.66 -12.62 -22.48
CA THR A 59 -10.85 -13.47 -22.29
C THR A 59 -12.08 -12.84 -22.93
N TYR A 60 -12.27 -11.54 -22.76
CA TYR A 60 -13.39 -10.80 -23.35
C TYR A 60 -13.36 -10.85 -24.88
N LYS A 61 -12.17 -10.67 -25.50
CA LYS A 61 -11.98 -10.86 -26.94
C LYS A 61 -12.48 -12.22 -27.42
N LYS A 62 -12.20 -13.30 -26.67
CA LYS A 62 -12.70 -14.65 -27.00
C LYS A 62 -14.23 -14.72 -26.87
N ASN A 63 -14.79 -14.10 -25.84
CA ASN A 63 -16.23 -14.18 -25.55
C ASN A 63 -17.11 -13.42 -26.55
N ILE A 64 -16.59 -12.37 -27.19
CA ILE A 64 -17.33 -11.59 -28.20
C ILE A 64 -17.09 -12.06 -29.64
N ALA A 65 -16.18 -13.02 -29.84
CA ALA A 65 -15.73 -13.44 -31.17
C ALA A 65 -16.86 -14.01 -32.04
N ASP A 66 -17.86 -14.65 -31.42
CA ASP A 66 -19.00 -15.25 -32.14
C ASP A 66 -20.15 -14.25 -32.37
N GLY A 67 -20.11 -13.07 -31.73
CA GLY A 67 -21.15 -12.04 -31.83
C GLY A 67 -20.84 -10.90 -32.79
N LEU A 68 -19.63 -10.88 -33.35
CA LEU A 68 -19.16 -9.88 -34.31
C LEU A 68 -18.48 -10.60 -35.49
N GLU A 69 -18.63 -10.05 -36.68
CA GLU A 69 -18.01 -10.59 -37.89
C GLU A 69 -17.29 -9.51 -38.70
N GLY A 70 -16.47 -9.96 -39.66
CA GLY A 70 -15.79 -9.10 -40.62
C GLY A 70 -14.95 -8.00 -39.98
N GLN A 71 -15.03 -6.78 -40.52
CA GLN A 71 -14.21 -5.65 -40.08
C GLN A 71 -14.49 -5.21 -38.64
N ALA A 72 -15.72 -5.42 -38.14
CA ALA A 72 -16.08 -5.08 -36.77
C ALA A 72 -15.37 -6.00 -35.75
N ALA A 73 -15.33 -7.31 -36.04
CA ALA A 73 -14.60 -8.27 -35.23
C ALA A 73 -13.10 -7.97 -35.20
N GLN A 74 -12.53 -7.61 -36.35
CA GLN A 74 -11.12 -7.25 -36.47
C GLN A 74 -10.79 -5.99 -35.65
N ALA A 75 -11.58 -4.93 -35.80
CA ALA A 75 -11.40 -3.68 -35.06
C ALA A 75 -11.51 -3.87 -33.53
N ALA A 76 -12.50 -4.65 -33.08
CA ALA A 76 -12.66 -4.97 -31.66
C ALA A 76 -11.49 -5.79 -31.11
N SER A 77 -11.03 -6.79 -31.88
CA SER A 77 -9.84 -7.58 -31.55
C SER A 77 -8.60 -6.70 -31.41
N ASP A 78 -8.34 -5.83 -32.40
CA ASP A 78 -7.15 -4.99 -32.43
C ASP A 78 -7.15 -4.01 -31.26
N PHE A 79 -8.29 -3.37 -30.99
CA PHE A 79 -8.47 -2.49 -29.85
C PHE A 79 -8.17 -3.20 -28.52
N LEU A 80 -8.80 -4.36 -28.26
CA LEU A 80 -8.64 -5.10 -27.00
C LEU A 80 -7.22 -5.63 -26.79
N THR A 81 -6.52 -5.97 -27.88
CA THR A 81 -5.15 -6.47 -27.82
C THR A 81 -4.16 -5.36 -27.48
N GLN A 82 -4.44 -4.13 -27.94
CA GLN A 82 -3.62 -2.93 -27.70
C GLN A 82 -3.80 -2.32 -26.31
N LEU A 83 -4.89 -2.62 -25.58
CA LEU A 83 -5.12 -2.06 -24.25
C LEU A 83 -3.94 -2.36 -23.30
N PRO A 84 -3.24 -1.34 -22.76
CA PRO A 84 -2.11 -1.58 -21.88
C PRO A 84 -2.57 -2.16 -20.55
N LYS A 85 -1.62 -2.75 -19.79
CA LYS A 85 -1.88 -3.07 -18.38
C LYS A 85 -2.14 -1.74 -17.65
N PRO A 86 -3.26 -1.58 -16.92
CA PRO A 86 -3.52 -0.35 -16.19
C PRO A 86 -2.48 -0.15 -15.09
N THR A 87 -2.19 1.11 -14.80
CA THR A 87 -1.41 1.50 -13.63
C THR A 87 -2.39 1.84 -12.52
N LEU A 88 -2.34 1.09 -11.42
CA LEU A 88 -3.16 1.33 -10.26
C LEU A 88 -2.28 1.97 -9.17
N GLU A 89 -2.57 3.21 -8.83
CA GLU A 89 -1.80 3.97 -7.84
C GLU A 89 -2.13 3.48 -6.42
N ASN A 90 -1.09 3.40 -5.59
CA ASN A 90 -1.23 3.03 -4.20
C ASN A 90 -1.41 4.29 -3.34
N PRO A 91 -2.57 4.53 -2.71
CA PRO A 91 -2.80 5.75 -1.92
C PRO A 91 -2.09 5.75 -0.56
N ILE A 92 -1.47 4.63 -0.17
CA ILE A 92 -0.77 4.46 1.12
C ILE A 92 0.76 4.55 0.93
N SER A 93 1.23 4.81 -0.30
CA SER A 93 2.66 4.90 -0.63
C SER A 93 3.38 6.04 0.07
#